data_AF-A0A382XQP3-F1
#
_entry.id   AF-A0A382XQP3-F1
#
_cell.length_a   1.000
_cell.length_b   1.000
_cell.length_c   1.000
_cell.angle_alpha   90.00
_cell.angle_beta   90.00
_cell.angle_gamma   90.00
#
_symmetry.space_group_name_H-M   'P 1'
#
loop_
_entity.id
_entity.type
_entity.pdbx_description
1 polymer ?
#
loop_
_entity_poly.entity_id
_entity_poly.type
_entity_poly.pdbx_seq_one_letter_code
_entity_poly.pdbx_strand_id
1 'polypeptide(L)'
;FAQAYPAFIAFGAFITALVNYYATRFLWRSFCSYDAFHEARFSGWVIPDHAIWFLIGSVSIFLLTDSILGVIGVNLLLIILAAYFFQGLAITIYFLESRNVPVFFWVLIFFVILLQPLLVGVSIGLGVFDTWMDLRKVRLEE
;
A
#
# COMPACT_ATOMS: atom_id res chain seq x y z
N PHE A 1 -12.40 -16.05 -12.62
CA PHE A 1 -13.20 -14.96 -12.03
C PHE A 1 -13.87 -15.33 -10.71
N ALA A 2 -14.59 -16.46 -10.60
CA ALA A 2 -15.25 -16.85 -9.34
C ALA A 2 -14.32 -17.17 -8.15
N GLN A 3 -13.05 -17.53 -8.40
CA GLN A 3 -12.10 -17.84 -7.32
C GLN A 3 -11.48 -16.61 -6.65
N ALA A 4 -11.62 -15.41 -7.24
CA ALA A 4 -11.08 -14.16 -6.72
C ALA A 4 -12.06 -13.38 -5.83
N TYR A 5 -13.31 -13.85 -5.69
CA TYR A 5 -14.32 -13.20 -4.84
C TYR A 5 -13.87 -12.96 -3.39
N PRO A 6 -13.18 -13.88 -2.69
CA PRO A 6 -12.74 -13.65 -1.32
C PRO A 6 -11.79 -12.45 -1.21
N ALA A 7 -10.88 -12.31 -2.18
CA ALA A 7 -9.94 -11.19 -2.21
C ALA A 7 -10.63 -9.85 -2.49
N PHE A 8 -11.61 -9.82 -3.40
CA PHE A 8 -12.41 -8.61 -3.64
C PHE A 8 -13.23 -8.21 -2.43
N ILE A 9 -13.80 -9.18 -1.70
CA ILE A 9 -14.54 -8.92 -0.45
C ILE A 9 -13.58 -8.38 0.62
N ALA A 10 -12.40 -8.98 0.77
CA ALA A 10 -11.39 -8.51 1.72
C ALA A 10 -10.92 -7.09 1.38
N PHE A 11 -10.69 -6.79 0.10
CA PHE A 11 -10.30 -5.46 -0.36
C PHE A 11 -11.41 -4.42 -0.16
N GLY A 12 -12.66 -4.79 -0.48
CA GLY A 12 -13.83 -3.94 -0.23
C GLY A 12 -14.08 -3.69 1.25
N ALA A 13 -13.93 -4.71 2.09
CA ALA A 13 -14.02 -4.60 3.55
C ALA A 13 -12.89 -3.71 4.11
N PHE A 14 -11.68 -3.84 3.59
CA PHE A 14 -10.54 -3.00 3.96
C PHE A 14 -10.77 -1.53 3.59
N ILE A 15 -11.24 -1.25 2.36
CA ILE A 15 -11.62 0.11 1.95
C ILE A 15 -12.73 0.65 2.85
N THR A 16 -13.77 -0.15 3.11
CA THR A 16 -14.89 0.26 3.97
C THR A 16 -14.42 0.57 5.39
N ALA A 17 -13.52 -0.26 5.95
CA ALA A 17 -12.93 -0.03 7.26
C ALA A 17 -12.06 1.24 7.29
N LEU A 18 -11.27 1.49 6.24
CA LEU A 18 -10.48 2.72 6.11
C LEU A 18 -11.38 3.95 6.03
N VAL A 19 -12.39 3.93 5.17
CA VAL A 19 -13.36 5.04 5.05
C VAL A 19 -14.04 5.28 6.39
N ASN A 20 -14.45 4.22 7.09
CA ASN A 20 -15.10 4.34 8.39
C ASN A 20 -14.15 4.92 9.46
N TYR A 21 -12.88 4.49 9.48
CA TYR A 21 -11.86 5.01 10.36
C TYR A 21 -11.57 6.50 10.10
N TYR A 22 -11.39 6.89 8.84
CA TYR A 22 -11.14 8.29 8.47
C TYR A 22 -12.37 9.17 8.68
N ALA A 23 -13.58 8.69 8.40
CA ALA A 23 -14.83 9.40 8.67
C ALA A 23 -15.00 9.62 10.18
N THR A 24 -14.74 8.58 10.98
CA THR A 24 -14.77 8.68 12.44
C THR A 24 -13.69 9.64 12.93
N ARG A 25 -12.46 9.57 12.41
CA ARG A 25 -11.38 10.51 12.75
C ARG A 25 -11.71 11.95 12.36
N PHE A 26 -12.36 12.17 11.22
CA PHE A 26 -12.77 13.48 10.75
C PHE A 26 -13.88 14.07 11.64
N LEU A 27 -14.90 13.28 11.94
CA LEU A 27 -15.95 13.65 12.90
C LEU A 27 -15.34 13.90 14.29
N TRP A 28 -14.42 13.04 14.75
CA TRP A 28 -13.77 13.17 16.05
C TRP A 28 -12.89 14.41 16.13
N ARG A 29 -12.15 14.76 15.07
CA ARG A 29 -11.40 16.03 14.98
C ARG A 29 -12.32 17.25 14.97
N SER A 30 -13.51 17.13 14.39
CA SER A 30 -14.51 18.21 14.41
C SER A 30 -15.19 18.40 15.77
N PHE A 31 -15.26 17.36 16.61
CA PHE A 31 -15.97 17.39 17.90
C PHE A 31 -15.04 17.42 19.13
N CYS A 32 -13.80 16.95 19.03
CA CYS A 32 -12.83 16.90 20.13
C CYS A 32 -11.44 17.33 19.66
N SER A 33 -11.02 18.51 20.10
CA SER A 33 -9.65 18.99 19.99
C SER A 33 -8.79 18.26 21.02
N TYR A 34 -8.28 17.07 20.67
CA TYR A 34 -7.24 16.40 21.46
C TYR A 34 -6.27 15.66 20.54
N ASP A 35 -5.01 16.08 20.62
CA ASP A 35 -3.81 15.57 19.94
C ASP A 35 -3.41 14.18 20.45
N ALA A 36 -4.24 13.17 20.23
CA ALA A 36 -3.94 11.78 20.59
C ALA A 36 -3.29 10.98 19.44
N PHE A 37 -3.24 11.53 18.23
CA PHE A 37 -2.61 10.86 17.09
C PHE A 37 -1.20 11.41 16.91
N HIS A 38 -0.20 10.63 17.32
CA HIS A 38 1.17 10.81 16.87
C HIS A 38 1.15 10.98 15.35
N GLU A 39 1.76 12.06 14.84
CA GLU A 39 1.92 12.31 13.41
C GLU A 39 2.93 11.30 12.84
N ALA A 40 2.55 10.03 12.79
CA ALA A 40 3.29 9.02 12.05
C ALA A 40 3.22 9.45 10.58
N ARG A 41 4.29 10.10 10.12
CA ARG A 41 4.47 10.50 8.74
C ARG A 41 4.39 9.24 7.87
N PHE A 42 3.40 9.17 7.00
CA PHE A 42 3.21 8.06 6.08
C PHE A 42 4.44 7.83 5.18
N SER A 43 5.32 8.84 5.03
CA SER A 43 6.61 8.72 4.34
C SER A 43 7.58 7.72 4.99
N GLY A 44 7.45 7.45 6.30
CA GLY A 44 8.28 6.48 7.02
C GLY A 44 7.79 5.04 6.96
N TRP A 45 6.68 4.75 6.26
CA TRP A 45 6.14 3.39 6.20
C TRP A 45 7.00 2.50 5.30
N VAL A 46 7.61 1.48 5.90
CA VAL A 46 8.50 0.51 5.24
C VAL A 46 8.06 -0.89 5.63
N ILE A 47 8.00 -1.80 4.66
CA ILE A 47 7.70 -3.21 4.88
C ILE A 47 9.01 -3.94 5.23
N PRO A 48 9.00 -4.89 6.20
CA PRO A 48 10.18 -5.68 6.50
C PRO A 48 10.70 -6.45 5.28
N ASP A 49 12.03 -6.57 5.16
CA ASP A 49 12.69 -7.16 3.97
C ASP A 49 12.25 -8.58 3.66
N HIS A 50 11.86 -9.32 4.69
CA HIS A 50 11.39 -10.70 4.55
C HIS A 50 10.09 -10.81 3.74
N ALA A 51 9.34 -9.72 3.54
CA ALA A 51 8.12 -9.69 2.73
C ALA A 51 8.35 -10.09 1.26
N ILE A 52 9.57 -9.92 0.73
CA ILE A 52 9.92 -10.36 -0.63
C ILE A 52 9.77 -11.88 -0.75
N TRP A 53 10.14 -12.65 0.27
CA TRP A 53 10.02 -14.11 0.23
C TRP A 53 8.57 -14.57 0.15
N PHE A 54 7.67 -13.87 0.84
CA PHE A 54 6.24 -14.12 0.71
C PHE A 54 5.72 -13.75 -0.70
N LEU A 55 6.24 -12.69 -1.32
CA LEU A 55 5.91 -12.33 -2.70
C LEU A 55 6.33 -13.45 -3.65
N ILE A 56 7.59 -13.89 -3.58
CA ILE A 56 8.13 -14.95 -4.44
C ILE A 56 7.36 -16.27 -4.21
N GLY A 57 7.09 -16.62 -2.96
CA GLY A 57 6.34 -17.83 -2.60
C GLY A 57 4.91 -17.80 -3.13
N SER A 58 4.20 -16.69 -2.98
CA SER A 58 2.82 -16.54 -3.47
C SER A 58 2.73 -16.57 -5.00
N VAL A 59 3.66 -15.92 -5.71
CA VAL A 59 3.77 -16.02 -7.18
C VAL A 59 4.05 -17.46 -7.61
N SER A 60 4.98 -18.14 -6.93
CA SER A 60 5.36 -19.52 -7.27
C SER A 60 4.18 -20.48 -7.09
N ILE A 61 3.47 -20.38 -5.96
CA ILE A 61 2.28 -21.20 -5.69
C ILE A 61 1.18 -20.93 -6.71
N PHE A 62 0.98 -19.66 -7.08
CA PHE A 62 -0.01 -19.29 -8.09
C PHE A 62 0.31 -19.88 -9.47
N LEU A 63 1.58 -19.84 -9.91
CA LEU A 63 1.98 -20.33 -11.23
C LEU A 63 2.07 -21.86 -11.31
N LEU A 64 2.38 -22.53 -10.21
CA LEU A 64 2.66 -23.97 -10.19
C LEU A 64 1.46 -24.83 -9.79
N THR A 65 0.33 -24.24 -9.36
CA THR A 65 -0.79 -25.01 -8.81
C THR A 65 -2.16 -24.49 -9.25
N ASP A 66 -2.91 -25.31 -9.98
CA ASP A 66 -4.31 -25.06 -10.36
C ASP A 66 -5.34 -25.56 -9.32
N SER A 67 -4.89 -26.04 -8.16
CA SER A 67 -5.74 -26.58 -7.10
C SER A 67 -6.09 -25.53 -6.04
N ILE A 68 -6.67 -25.94 -4.90
CA ILE A 68 -6.98 -25.07 -3.75
C ILE A 68 -5.77 -24.24 -3.29
N LEU A 69 -4.56 -24.78 -3.43
CA LEU A 69 -3.32 -24.06 -3.12
C LEU A 69 -3.12 -22.85 -4.04
N GLY A 70 -3.51 -22.92 -5.31
CA GLY A 70 -3.48 -21.79 -6.24
C GLY A 70 -4.39 -20.65 -5.77
N VAL A 71 -5.57 -20.98 -5.22
CA VAL A 71 -6.49 -19.99 -4.63
C VAL A 71 -5.82 -19.29 -3.44
N ILE A 72 -5.13 -20.03 -2.57
CA ILE A 72 -4.36 -19.46 -1.45
C ILE A 72 -3.24 -18.57 -1.98
N GLY A 73 -2.52 -19.02 -3.02
CA GLY A 73 -1.47 -18.26 -3.70
C GLY A 73 -1.96 -16.90 -4.20
N VAL A 74 -3.10 -16.87 -4.91
CA VAL A 74 -3.70 -15.61 -5.41
C VAL A 74 -4.08 -14.67 -4.28
N ASN A 75 -4.72 -15.17 -3.22
CA ASN A 75 -5.14 -14.32 -2.10
C ASN A 75 -3.93 -13.74 -1.37
N LEU A 76 -2.91 -14.56 -1.10
CA LEU A 76 -1.68 -14.12 -0.46
C LEU A 76 -0.92 -13.12 -1.35
N LEU A 77 -0.85 -13.38 -2.65
CA LEU A 77 -0.24 -12.48 -3.63
C LEU A 77 -0.92 -11.12 -3.63
N LEU A 78 -2.26 -11.07 -3.63
CA LEU A 78 -3.00 -9.80 -3.62
C LEU A 78 -2.76 -8.98 -2.35
N ILE A 79 -2.67 -9.63 -1.18
CA ILE A 79 -2.35 -8.95 0.09
C ILE A 79 -0.96 -8.31 0.02
N ILE A 80 0.02 -9.05 -0.51
CA ILE A 80 1.41 -8.60 -0.59
C ILE A 80 1.56 -7.48 -1.63
N LEU A 81 0.90 -7.60 -2.78
CA LEU A 81 0.86 -6.55 -3.80
C LEU A 81 0.22 -5.27 -3.24
N ALA A 82 -0.87 -5.39 -2.47
CA ALA A 82 -1.47 -4.24 -1.81
C ALA A 82 -0.50 -3.57 -0.82
N ALA A 83 0.24 -4.37 -0.04
CA ALA A 83 1.26 -3.85 0.85
C ALA A 83 2.34 -3.07 0.07
N TYR A 84 2.94 -3.68 -0.96
CA TYR A 84 3.94 -2.99 -1.79
C TYR A 84 3.40 -1.78 -2.54
N PHE A 85 2.11 -1.78 -2.90
CA PHE A 85 1.45 -0.60 -3.44
C PHE A 85 1.50 0.57 -2.45
N PHE A 86 1.16 0.35 -1.18
CA PHE A 86 1.27 1.37 -0.13
C PHE A 86 2.71 1.84 0.08
N GLN A 87 3.69 0.95 -0.04
CA GLN A 87 5.10 1.31 0.04
C GLN A 87 5.51 2.23 -1.13
N GLY A 88 5.06 1.91 -2.35
CA GLY A 88 5.19 2.77 -3.53
C GLY A 88 4.60 4.16 -3.36
N LEU A 89 3.41 4.24 -2.76
CA LEU A 89 2.77 5.51 -2.44
C LEU A 89 3.55 6.32 -1.40
N ALA A 90 4.12 5.65 -0.39
CA ALA A 90 4.95 6.30 0.62
C ALA A 90 6.22 6.91 0.02
N ILE A 91 6.84 6.25 -0.96
CA ILE A 91 7.97 6.80 -1.74
C ILE A 91 7.52 8.01 -2.57
N THR A 92 6.37 7.92 -3.22
CA THR A 92 5.80 9.03 -4.01
C THR A 92 5.58 10.26 -3.12
N ILE A 93 5.02 10.06 -1.92
CA ILE A 93 4.85 11.11 -0.90
C ILE A 93 6.20 11.70 -0.49
N TYR A 94 7.19 10.86 -0.19
CA TYR A 94 8.53 11.31 0.19
C TYR A 94 9.15 12.23 -0.88
N PHE A 95 9.02 11.86 -2.16
CA PHE A 95 9.50 12.70 -3.27
C PHE A 95 8.71 14.02 -3.39
N LEU A 96 7.39 14.00 -3.21
CA LEU A 96 6.57 15.21 -3.26
C LEU A 96 6.89 16.16 -2.10
N GLU A 97 7.12 15.62 -0.90
CA GLU A 97 7.49 16.37 0.29
C GLU A 97 8.89 16.97 0.16
N SER A 98 9.87 16.18 -0.28
CA SER A 98 11.25 16.64 -0.55
C SER A 98 11.29 17.79 -1.57
N ARG A 99 10.34 17.82 -2.51
CA ARG A 99 10.23 18.86 -3.55
C ARG A 99 9.33 20.04 -3.15
N ASN A 100 8.81 20.10 -1.92
CA ASN A 100 7.86 21.11 -1.44
C ASN A 100 6.64 21.29 -2.37
N VAL A 101 6.14 20.19 -2.95
CA VAL A 101 5.01 20.23 -3.87
C VAL A 101 3.72 20.54 -3.10
N PRO A 102 2.86 21.46 -3.57
CA PRO A 102 1.64 21.80 -2.84
C PRO A 102 0.66 20.62 -2.79
N VAL A 103 -0.08 20.50 -1.69
CA VAL A 103 -1.01 19.39 -1.38
C VAL A 103 -2.02 19.12 -2.50
N PHE A 104 -2.41 20.15 -3.27
CA PHE A 104 -3.29 19.99 -4.44
C PHE A 104 -2.75 18.96 -5.45
N PHE A 105 -1.45 19.02 -5.76
CA PHE A 105 -0.84 18.07 -6.71
C PHE A 105 -0.69 16.67 -6.12
N TRP A 106 -0.62 16.53 -4.80
CA TRP A 106 -0.63 15.22 -4.16
C TRP A 106 -1.93 14.52 -4.51
N VAL A 107 -3.06 15.15 -4.21
CA VAL A 107 -4.39 14.60 -4.50
C VAL A 107 -4.54 14.25 -5.99
N LEU A 108 -4.06 15.12 -6.89
CA LEU A 108 -4.09 14.87 -8.33
C LEU A 108 -3.26 13.63 -8.72
N ILE A 109 -2.02 13.51 -8.25
CA ILE A 109 -1.15 12.37 -8.56
C ILE A 109 -1.74 11.07 -8.01
N PHE A 110 -2.23 11.09 -6.77
CA PHE A 110 -2.91 9.95 -6.16
C PHE A 110 -4.14 9.51 -6.97
N PHE A 111 -4.95 10.47 -7.39
CA PHE A 111 -6.12 10.21 -8.22
C PHE A 111 -5.74 9.57 -9.56
N VAL A 112 -4.71 10.09 -10.21
CA VAL A 112 -4.22 9.56 -11.50
C VAL A 112 -3.62 8.16 -11.34
N ILE A 113 -2.86 7.91 -10.27
CA ILE A 113 -2.30 6.57 -9.96
C ILE A 113 -3.44 5.55 -9.80
N LEU A 114 -4.50 5.89 -9.07
CA LEU A 114 -5.62 4.97 -8.84
C LEU A 114 -6.48 4.73 -10.08
N LEU A 115 -6.60 5.71 -10.97
CA LEU A 115 -7.36 5.56 -12.23
C LEU A 115 -6.64 4.68 -13.25
N GLN A 116 -5.31 4.58 -13.17
CA GLN A 116 -4.48 3.94 -14.19
C GLN A 116 -3.88 2.64 -13.63
N PRO A 117 -4.35 1.45 -14.07
CA PRO A 117 -3.79 0.17 -13.62
C PRO A 117 -2.28 0.06 -13.85
N LEU A 118 -1.77 0.69 -14.91
CA LEU A 118 -0.34 0.76 -15.20
C LEU A 118 0.42 1.49 -14.08
N LEU A 119 -0.09 2.62 -13.59
CA LEU A 119 0.55 3.39 -12.53
C LEU A 119 0.45 2.70 -11.17
N VAL A 120 -0.63 1.97 -10.91
CA VAL A 120 -0.72 1.07 -9.74
C VAL A 120 0.41 0.04 -9.79
N GLY A 121 0.61 -0.61 -10.94
CA GLY A 121 1.70 -1.55 -11.14
C GLY A 121 3.09 -0.93 -10.95
N VAL A 122 3.31 0.28 -11.48
CA VAL A 122 4.55 1.04 -11.28
C VAL A 122 4.77 1.36 -9.80
N SER A 123 3.73 1.77 -9.07
CA SER A 123 3.81 2.04 -7.62
C SER A 123 4.19 0.77 -6.85
N ILE A 124 3.56 -0.36 -7.14
CA ILE A 124 3.95 -1.65 -6.56
C ILE A 124 5.42 -1.97 -6.84
N GLY A 125 5.85 -1.82 -8.10
CA GLY A 125 7.23 -2.04 -8.50
C GLY A 125 8.20 -1.15 -7.72
N LEU A 126 7.90 0.14 -7.59
CA LEU A 126 8.68 1.08 -6.77
C LEU A 126 8.77 0.61 -5.32
N GLY A 127 7.65 0.14 -4.73
CA GLY A 127 7.64 -0.41 -3.39
C GLY A 127 8.55 -1.63 -3.23
N VAL A 128 8.55 -2.56 -4.20
CA VAL A 128 9.44 -3.73 -4.19
C VAL A 128 10.91 -3.32 -4.35
N PHE A 129 11.20 -2.39 -5.27
CA PHE A 129 12.56 -1.91 -5.52
C PHE A 129 13.15 -1.17 -4.32
N ASP A 130 12.32 -0.45 -3.55
CA ASP A 130 12.73 0.26 -2.34
C ASP A 130 13.26 -0.68 -1.26
N THR A 131 12.82 -1.94 -1.20
CA THR A 131 13.35 -2.93 -0.27
C THR A 131 14.84 -3.23 -0.49
N TRP A 132 15.36 -3.07 -1.73
CA TRP A 132 16.79 -3.25 -2.02
C TRP A 132 17.56 -1.94 -2.17
N MET A 133 16.95 -0.93 -2.78
CA MET A 133 17.63 0.33 -3.09
C MET A 133 17.60 1.35 -1.95
N ASP A 134 16.74 1.16 -0.93
CA ASP A 134 16.48 2.13 0.14
C ASP A 134 16.39 3.56 -0.41
N LEU A 135 15.43 3.78 -1.30
CA LEU A 135 15.33 5.02 -2.09
C LEU A 135 15.10 6.25 -1.21
N ARG A 136 14.60 6.03 0.00
CA ARG A 136 14.28 7.06 1.00
C ARG A 136 15.39 7.24 2.04
N LYS A 137 16.46 6.42 2.01
CA LYS A 137 17.55 6.38 3.00
C LYS A 137 17.05 6.29 4.44
N VAL A 138 15.87 5.69 4.66
CA VAL A 138 15.22 5.65 5.98
C VAL A 138 16.05 4.83 6.96
N ARG A 139 16.87 3.90 6.43
CA ARG A 139 17.68 2.97 7.20
C ARG A 139 19.07 3.48 7.58
N LEU A 140 19.48 4.65 7.07
CA LEU A 140 20.78 5.26 7.39
C LEU A 140 20.72 6.23 8.58
N GLU A 141 19.54 6.50 9.14
CA GLU A 141 19.33 7.40 10.29
C GLU A 141 18.95 6.68 11.60
N GLU A 142 18.97 5.34 11.63
CA GLU A 142 18.95 4.53 12.86
C GLU A 142 20.38 4.18 13.32
#